data_AF-A0A7S4HHL1-F1
#
_entry.id   AF-A0A7S4HHL1-F1
#
_cell.length_a   1.000
_cell.length_b   1.000
_cell.length_c   1.000
_cell.angle_alpha   90.00
_cell.angle_beta   90.00
_cell.angle_gamma   90.00
#
_symmetry.space_group_name_H-M   'P 1'
#
loop_
_entity.id
_entity.type
_entity.pdbx_description
1 polymer ?
#
loop_
_entity_poly.entity_id
_entity_poly.type
_entity_poly.pdbx_seq_one_letter_code
_entity_poly.pdbx_strand_id
1 'polypeptide(L)'
;KNRAEASLSKLKELNPYVTINLATENLQDEADFSFLAKFQCVVLVGKPLSLQLRINKYCHEHNISFISCDVQGIITWAFVDNGDEFIVSDDNGENPQDIMIADISQSNP
;
A
#
# COMPACT_ATOMS: atom_id res chain seq x y z
N LYS A 1 22.96 -4.64 15.43
CA LYS A 1 22.35 -4.21 14.16
C LYS A 1 20.86 -4.13 14.37
N ASN A 2 20.22 -3.05 13.91
CA ASN A 2 18.75 -2.98 13.96
C ASN A 2 18.14 -3.96 12.93
N ARG A 3 16.83 -4.24 13.03
CA ARG A 3 16.18 -5.23 12.14
C ARG A 3 16.28 -4.86 10.66
N ALA A 4 16.19 -3.58 10.33
CA ALA A 4 16.27 -3.11 8.94
C ALA A 4 17.68 -3.26 8.35
N GLU A 5 18.72 -2.93 9.13
CA GLU A 5 20.13 -3.16 8.76
C GLU A 5 20.45 -4.65 8.57
N ALA A 6 19.94 -5.51 9.46
CA ALA A 6 20.22 -6.94 9.41
C ALA A 6 19.61 -7.62 8.17
N SER A 7 18.49 -7.12 7.67
CA SER A 7 17.78 -7.67 6.51
C SER A 7 18.22 -7.07 5.17
N LEU A 8 18.89 -5.91 5.17
CA LEU A 8 19.16 -5.12 3.97
C LEU A 8 19.87 -5.89 2.85
N SER A 9 20.94 -6.64 3.16
CA SER A 9 21.73 -7.34 2.12
C SER A 9 20.90 -8.42 1.43
N LYS A 10 20.20 -9.24 2.22
CA LYS A 10 19.36 -10.33 1.69
C LYS A 10 18.21 -9.80 0.85
N LEU A 11 17.60 -8.67 1.25
CA LEU A 11 16.53 -8.06 0.46
C LEU A 11 17.05 -7.54 -0.89
N LYS A 12 18.24 -6.93 -0.92
CA LYS A 12 18.84 -6.42 -2.17
C LYS A 12 19.15 -7.52 -3.19
N GLU A 13 19.47 -8.72 -2.71
CA GLU A 13 19.79 -9.87 -3.56
C GLU A 13 18.56 -10.41 -4.32
N LEU A 14 17.33 -10.11 -3.88
CA LEU A 14 16.11 -10.65 -4.50
C LEU A 14 15.83 -10.06 -5.88
N ASN A 15 16.15 -8.78 -6.11
CA ASN A 15 15.92 -8.12 -7.39
C ASN A 15 16.89 -6.94 -7.60
N PRO A 16 17.91 -7.07 -8.48
CA PRO A 16 18.89 -6.00 -8.75
C PRO A 16 18.29 -4.72 -9.36
N TYR A 17 17.10 -4.79 -9.95
CA TYR A 17 16.43 -3.62 -10.53
C TYR A 17 15.68 -2.77 -9.48
N VAL A 18 15.58 -3.24 -8.23
CA VAL A 18 14.92 -2.52 -7.15
C VAL A 18 15.96 -1.99 -6.17
N THR A 19 16.03 -0.66 -6.06
CA THR A 19 16.91 -0.01 -5.08
C THR A 19 16.29 -0.09 -3.69
N ILE A 20 17.04 -0.66 -2.74
CA ILE A 20 16.60 -0.76 -1.34
C ILE A 20 17.44 0.17 -0.47
N ASN A 21 16.74 1.09 0.21
CA ASN A 21 17.33 2.10 1.08
C ASN A 21 16.96 1.81 2.53
N LEU A 22 17.90 2.10 3.44
CA LEU A 22 17.67 2.03 4.87
C LEU A 22 17.22 3.41 5.37
N ALA A 23 16.17 3.44 6.17
CA ALA A 23 15.78 4.61 6.96
C ALA A 23 15.65 4.20 8.42
N THR A 24 16.29 4.96 9.31
CA THR A 24 16.30 4.70 10.77
C THR A 24 15.70 5.87 11.55
N GLU A 25 15.01 6.78 10.87
CA GLU A 25 14.31 7.93 11.45
C GLU A 25 13.20 7.45 12.40
N ASN A 26 13.01 8.13 13.52
CA ASN A 26 12.04 7.75 14.53
C ASN A 26 10.69 8.42 14.29
N LEU A 27 9.76 7.69 13.69
CA LEU A 27 8.41 8.20 13.40
C LEU A 27 7.48 8.28 14.62
N GLN A 28 7.90 7.89 15.84
CA GLN A 28 6.99 7.83 17.00
C GLN A 28 6.64 9.21 17.58
N ASP A 29 7.63 10.10 17.66
CA ASP A 29 7.54 11.38 18.37
C ASP A 29 7.46 12.58 17.43
N GLU A 30 7.53 12.35 16.11
CA GLU A 30 7.58 13.44 15.15
C GLU A 30 6.18 13.99 14.86
N ALA A 31 6.07 15.31 14.95
CA ALA A 31 4.96 16.06 14.37
C ALA A 31 5.11 16.20 12.85
N ASP A 32 6.32 15.96 12.33
CA ASP A 32 6.63 16.03 10.92
C ASP A 32 6.62 14.63 10.29
N PHE A 33 5.83 14.49 9.23
CA PHE A 33 5.77 13.29 8.40
C PHE A 33 6.24 13.55 6.97
N SER A 34 6.92 14.69 6.72
CA SER A 34 7.42 15.12 5.41
C SER A 34 8.30 14.08 4.70
N PHE A 35 9.04 13.28 5.47
CA PHE A 35 9.79 12.14 4.93
C PHE A 35 8.92 11.16 4.14
N LEU A 36 7.64 11.03 4.48
CA LEU A 36 6.71 10.12 3.81
C LEU A 36 6.29 10.61 2.42
N ALA A 37 6.34 11.92 2.16
CA ALA A 37 5.92 12.52 0.89
C ALA A 37 6.70 12.04 -0.33
N LYS A 38 7.85 11.38 -0.14
CA LYS A 38 8.65 10.80 -1.22
C LYS A 38 8.17 9.41 -1.68
N PHE A 39 7.22 8.81 -0.97
CA PHE A 39 6.69 7.50 -1.29
C PHE A 39 5.27 7.61 -1.85
N GLN A 40 4.91 6.64 -2.68
CA GLN A 40 3.55 6.49 -3.21
C GLN A 40 2.72 5.53 -2.35
N CYS A 41 3.38 4.67 -1.57
CA CYS A 41 2.73 3.72 -0.68
C CYS A 41 3.53 3.58 0.63
N VAL A 42 2.84 3.60 1.76
CA VAL A 42 3.40 3.43 3.10
C VAL A 42 2.74 2.22 3.78
N VAL A 43 3.57 1.27 4.21
CA VAL A 43 3.11 0.09 4.95
C VAL A 43 3.57 0.15 6.40
N LEU A 44 2.63 0.13 7.35
CA LEU A 44 2.89 0.25 8.77
C LEU A 44 2.50 -1.03 9.53
N VAL A 45 3.50 -1.78 9.97
CA VAL A 45 3.34 -3.10 10.60
C VAL A 45 3.52 -3.05 12.12
N GLY A 46 2.53 -3.55 12.87
CA GLY A 46 2.66 -3.79 14.32
C GLY A 46 2.96 -2.55 15.16
N LYS A 47 2.39 -1.40 14.80
CA LYS A 47 2.54 -0.12 15.53
C LYS A 47 1.31 0.23 16.36
N PRO A 48 1.43 1.06 17.41
CA PRO A 48 0.27 1.52 18.17
C PRO A 48 -0.75 2.23 17.28
N LEU A 49 -2.04 1.98 17.52
CA LEU A 49 -3.14 2.56 16.74
C LEU A 49 -3.06 4.09 16.66
N SER A 50 -2.65 4.77 17.74
CA SER A 50 -2.46 6.23 17.76
C SER A 50 -1.49 6.73 16.69
N LEU A 51 -0.40 5.98 16.44
CA LEU A 51 0.55 6.32 15.39
C LEU A 51 0.00 5.98 14.01
N GLN A 52 -0.69 4.83 13.87
CA GLN A 52 -1.33 4.45 12.61
C GLN A 52 -2.31 5.52 12.13
N LEU A 53 -3.17 6.03 13.01
CA LEU A 53 -4.13 7.08 12.68
C LEU A 53 -3.46 8.38 12.24
N ARG A 54 -2.38 8.79 12.92
CA ARG A 54 -1.63 10.01 12.59
C ARG A 54 -0.93 9.90 11.23
N ILE A 55 -0.29 8.77 10.96
CA ILE A 55 0.39 8.51 9.69
C ILE A 55 -0.63 8.36 8.56
N ASN A 56 -1.73 7.63 8.77
CA ASN A 56 -2.78 7.49 7.76
C ASN A 56 -3.36 8.84 7.37
N LYS A 57 -3.69 9.68 8.36
CA LYS A 57 -4.20 11.04 8.10
C LYS A 57 -3.25 11.82 7.18
N TYR A 58 -1.95 11.81 7.48
CA TYR A 58 -0.96 12.48 6.63
C TYR A 58 -0.92 11.89 5.22
N CYS A 59 -0.88 10.55 5.11
CA CYS A 59 -0.83 9.86 3.83
C CYS A 59 -2.05 10.17 2.96
N HIS A 60 -3.25 10.11 3.55
CA HIS A 60 -4.51 10.39 2.88
C HIS A 60 -4.58 11.84 2.37
N GLU A 61 -4.20 12.83 3.21
CA GLU A 61 -4.14 14.24 2.81
C GLU A 61 -3.14 14.52 1.65
N HIS A 62 -2.17 13.62 1.43
CA HIS A 62 -1.12 13.76 0.43
C HIS A 62 -1.24 12.76 -0.73
N ASN A 63 -2.38 12.06 -0.87
CA ASN A 63 -2.61 11.04 -1.89
C ASN A 63 -1.55 9.93 -1.91
N ILE A 64 -1.12 9.50 -0.73
CA ILE A 64 -0.20 8.38 -0.52
C ILE A 64 -1.03 7.18 -0.08
N SER A 65 -0.95 6.06 -0.80
CA SER A 65 -1.63 4.84 -0.37
C SER A 65 -1.06 4.36 0.96
N PHE A 66 -1.93 3.97 1.88
CA PHE A 66 -1.54 3.53 3.21
C PHE A 66 -2.08 2.13 3.48
N ILE A 67 -1.21 1.29 4.05
CA ILE A 67 -1.56 -0.05 4.51
C ILE A 67 -1.11 -0.18 5.95
N SER A 68 -2.00 -0.63 6.83
CA SER A 68 -1.60 -1.06 8.17
C SER A 68 -2.00 -2.50 8.40
N CYS A 69 -1.15 -3.24 9.09
CA CYS A 69 -1.42 -4.62 9.43
C CYS A 69 -0.73 -5.03 10.73
N ASP A 70 -1.25 -6.08 11.36
CA ASP A 70 -0.65 -6.69 12.53
C ASP A 70 -0.95 -8.19 12.59
N VAL A 71 -0.12 -8.91 13.34
CA VAL A 71 -0.27 -10.34 13.63
C VAL A 71 -0.09 -10.55 15.13
N GLN A 72 -1.15 -11.02 15.79
CA GLN A 72 -1.18 -11.34 17.21
C GLN A 72 -1.52 -12.83 17.40
N GLY A 73 -0.49 -13.67 17.32
CA GLY A 73 -0.64 -15.12 17.40
C GLY A 73 -1.40 -15.67 16.18
N ILE A 74 -2.63 -16.13 16.40
CA ILE A 74 -3.53 -16.65 15.35
C ILE A 74 -4.43 -15.59 14.73
N ILE A 75 -4.46 -14.38 15.30
CA ILE A 75 -5.30 -13.27 14.83
C ILE A 75 -4.43 -12.37 13.96
N THR A 76 -4.95 -12.01 12.79
CA THR A 76 -4.33 -11.01 11.92
C THR A 76 -5.40 -10.10 11.34
N TRP A 77 -5.00 -8.90 10.96
CA TRP A 77 -5.84 -7.96 10.25
C TRP A 77 -4.97 -7.12 9.32
N ALA A 78 -5.62 -6.58 8.29
CA ALA A 78 -5.05 -5.57 7.41
C ALA A 78 -6.11 -4.49 7.15
N PHE A 79 -5.64 -3.26 7.02
CA PHE A 79 -6.40 -2.08 6.65
C PHE A 79 -5.70 -1.42 5.45
N VAL A 80 -6.49 -0.94 4.49
CA VAL A 80 -6.00 -0.27 3.28
C VAL A 80 -6.78 1.03 3.08
N ASP A 81 -6.05 2.10 2.84
CA ASP A 81 -6.55 3.43 2.46
C ASP A 81 -5.82 3.87 1.20
N ASN A 82 -6.51 3.92 0.07
CA ASN A 82 -5.95 4.31 -1.21
C ASN A 82 -6.28 5.77 -1.58
N GLY A 83 -6.80 6.56 -0.64
CA GLY A 83 -7.33 7.90 -0.90
C GLY A 83 -8.75 7.88 -1.47
N ASP A 84 -9.28 9.07 -1.75
CA ASP A 84 -10.65 9.27 -2.22
C ASP A 84 -10.85 8.87 -3.70
N GLU A 85 -9.79 8.99 -4.51
CA GLU A 85 -9.84 8.79 -5.97
C GLU A 85 -8.93 7.65 -6.43
N PHE A 86 -9.29 6.42 -6.06
CA PHE A 86 -8.59 5.21 -6.52
C PHE A 86 -9.35 4.52 -7.66
N ILE A 87 -8.72 4.40 -8.82
CA ILE A 87 -9.31 3.77 -10.01
C ILE A 87 -8.89 2.30 -10.08
N VAL A 88 -9.88 1.40 -10.09
CA VAL A 88 -9.69 -0.02 -10.36
C VAL A 88 -9.96 -0.26 -11.85
N SER A 89 -8.92 -0.53 -12.63
CA SER A 89 -9.06 -0.81 -14.06
C SER A 89 -9.47 -2.26 -14.36
N ASP A 90 -9.20 -3.17 -13.43
CA ASP A 90 -9.52 -4.59 -13.49
C ASP A 90 -9.86 -5.05 -12.07
N ASP A 91 -11.11 -5.47 -11.85
CA ASP A 91 -11.65 -5.81 -10.54
C ASP A 91 -11.59 -7.31 -10.22
N ASN A 92 -11.29 -8.15 -11.21
CA ASN A 92 -11.37 -9.59 -11.07
C ASN A 92 -10.15 -10.36 -11.59
N GLY A 93 -9.31 -9.76 -12.45
CA GLY A 93 -8.11 -10.38 -12.98
C GLY A 93 -8.35 -11.45 -14.04
N GLU A 94 -9.60 -11.66 -14.46
CA GLU A 94 -9.98 -12.65 -15.47
C GLU A 94 -9.83 -12.08 -16.88
N ASN A 95 -9.54 -12.97 -17.84
CA ASN A 95 -9.50 -12.56 -19.23
C ASN A 95 -10.92 -12.16 -19.72
N PRO A 96 -11.05 -11.14 -20.58
CA PRO A 96 -12.31 -10.82 -21.23
C PRO A 96 -12.90 -12.05 -21.96
N GLN A 97 -14.22 -12.19 -21.92
CA GLN A 97 -14.90 -13.30 -22.61
C GLN A 97 -15.23 -12.92 -24.05
N ASP A 98 -14.90 -13.80 -24.98
CA ASP A 98 -15.28 -13.70 -26.38
C ASP A 98 -16.65 -14.35 -26.63
N ILE A 99 -17.59 -13.61 -27.23
CA ILE A 99 -18.94 -14.09 -27.55
C ILE A 99 -19.28 -13.75 -29.00
N MET A 100 -19.93 -14.68 -29.71
CA MET A 100 -20.46 -14.44 -31.06
C MET A 100 -21.83 -13.76 -31.01
N ILE A 101 -21.95 -12.60 -31.63
CA ILE A 101 -23.23 -11.87 -31.75
C ILE A 101 -23.92 -12.28 -33.06
N ALA A 102 -25.19 -12.69 -32.97
CA ALA A 102 -25.97 -13.14 -34.13
C ALA A 102 -26.81 -12.01 -34.77
N ASP A 103 -27.43 -11.15 -33.98
CA ASP A 103 -28.27 -10.04 -34.45
C ASP A 103 -28.31 -8.89 -33.42
N ILE A 104 -28.56 -7.66 -33.88
CA ILE A 104 -28.71 -6.47 -33.04
C ILE A 104 -29.97 -5.72 -33.52
N SER A 105 -31.01 -5.66 -32.68
CA SER A 105 -32.26 -4.99 -33.04
C SER A 105 -32.16 -3.47 -33.02
N GLN A 106 -32.80 -2.80 -33.99
CA GLN A 106 -32.89 -1.33 -34.07
C GLN A 106 -34.11 -0.80 -33.27
N SER A 107 -34.17 -1.13 -31.98
CA SER A 107 -35.20 -0.67 -31.05
C SER A 107 -34.65 0.43 -30.13
N ASN A 108 -35.53 1.22 -29.50
CA ASN A 108 -35.12 2.12 -28.42
C ASN A 108 -34.80 1.26 -27.17
N PRO A 109 -33.54 1.22 -26.70
CA PRO A 109 -33.14 0.42 -25.56
C PRO A 109 -33.77 0.89 -24.25
#